data_AF-A0A1G1T0R4-F1
#
_entry.id   AF-A0A1G1T0R4-F1
#
_cell.length_a   1.000
_cell.length_b   1.000
_cell.length_c   1.000
_cell.angle_alpha   90.00
_cell.angle_beta   90.00
_cell.angle_gamma   90.00
#
_symmetry.space_group_name_H-M   'P 1'
#
loop_
_entity.id
_entity.type
_entity.pdbx_description
1 polymer ?
#
loop_
_entity_poly.entity_id
_entity_poly.type
_entity_poly.pdbx_seq_one_letter_code
_entity_poly.pdbx_strand_id
1 'polypeptide(L)'
;MKRLFVLLVLVLAASPDAPAQSRKHLEAEAFRRHFHRLDSLVLASSTDTVLNCPQEIEFMQKHTGLISTATGGWAGLFHCYKSDVRAWHEWYAHKYEGKER
;
A
#
# COMPACT_ATOMS: atom_id res chain seq x y z
N MET A 1 2.36 -45.92 42.47
CA MET A 1 3.13 -45.64 41.23
C MET A 1 2.30 -46.05 40.02
N LYS A 2 1.67 -45.11 39.30
CA LYS A 2 1.12 -45.30 37.94
C LYS A 2 0.88 -43.93 37.29
N ARG A 3 1.95 -43.46 36.64
CA ARG A 3 2.05 -42.61 35.44
C ARG A 3 0.83 -41.71 35.15
N LEU A 4 0.87 -40.48 35.65
CA LEU A 4 0.11 -39.36 35.09
C LEU A 4 0.81 -38.93 33.78
N PHE A 5 0.37 -39.50 32.66
CA PHE A 5 0.58 -38.92 31.33
C PHE A 5 -0.34 -37.69 31.24
N VAL A 6 0.08 -36.57 31.82
CA VAL A 6 -0.57 -35.30 31.49
C VAL A 6 0.03 -34.86 30.18
N LEU A 7 -0.78 -35.02 29.13
CA LEU A 7 -0.55 -34.49 27.81
C LEU A 7 -0.08 -33.04 27.91
N LEU A 8 1.23 -32.85 27.81
CA LEU A 8 1.85 -31.60 27.40
C LEU A 8 1.65 -31.44 25.89
N VAL A 9 0.42 -31.63 25.40
CA VAL A 9 -0.04 -31.04 24.14
C VAL A 9 -0.37 -29.61 24.52
N LEU A 10 0.68 -28.85 24.84
CA LEU A 10 0.57 -27.41 24.90
C LEU A 10 0.17 -27.01 23.49
N VAL A 11 -1.08 -26.64 23.41
CA VAL A 11 -1.77 -25.97 22.33
C VAL A 11 -0.87 -24.82 21.85
N LEU A 12 0.06 -25.12 20.95
CA LEU A 12 0.53 -24.19 19.93
C LEU A 12 -0.64 -24.04 18.95
N ALA A 13 -1.73 -23.45 19.45
CA ALA A 13 -2.63 -22.70 18.60
C ALA A 13 -1.76 -21.61 18.02
N ALA A 14 -1.31 -21.83 16.79
CA ALA A 14 -0.77 -20.79 15.94
C ALA A 14 -1.71 -19.59 16.06
N SER A 15 -1.23 -18.51 16.68
CA SER A 15 -1.98 -17.28 16.82
C SER A 15 -2.49 -16.88 15.43
N PRO A 16 -3.82 -16.90 15.17
CA PRO A 16 -4.35 -16.62 13.84
C PRO A 16 -4.07 -15.19 13.36
N ASP A 17 -3.59 -14.31 14.24
CA ASP A 17 -3.26 -12.90 13.95
C ASP A 17 -1.87 -12.67 13.35
N ALA A 18 -0.92 -13.58 13.55
CA ALA A 18 0.44 -13.43 13.01
C ALA A 18 0.49 -13.31 11.46
N PRO A 19 -0.23 -14.14 10.68
CA PRO A 19 -0.24 -13.99 9.22
C PRO A 19 -0.96 -12.72 8.74
N ALA A 20 -1.96 -12.23 9.46
CA ALA A 20 -2.70 -11.03 9.08
C ALA A 20 -1.88 -9.75 9.29
N GLN A 21 -1.17 -9.65 10.42
CA GLN A 21 -0.29 -8.53 10.72
C GLN A 21 0.92 -8.49 9.76
N SER A 22 1.50 -9.65 9.45
CA SER A 22 2.58 -9.78 8.47
C SER A 22 2.16 -9.31 7.06
N ARG A 23 0.96 -9.67 6.60
CA ARG A 23 0.43 -9.23 5.29
C ARG A 23 0.20 -7.72 5.23
N LYS A 24 -0.39 -7.12 6.27
CA LYS A 24 -0.58 -5.66 6.34
C LYS A 24 0.75 -4.90 6.27
N HIS A 25 1.79 -5.42 6.92
CA HIS A 25 3.13 -4.84 6.87
C HIS A 25 3.73 -4.86 5.45
N LEU A 26 3.67 -6.02 4.78
CA LEU A 26 4.18 -6.17 3.42
C LEU A 26 3.45 -5.27 2.41
N GLU A 27 2.13 -5.12 2.56
CA GLU A 27 1.34 -4.20 1.74
C GLU A 27 1.77 -2.74 1.99
N ALA A 28 1.91 -2.35 3.26
CA ALA A 28 2.33 -1.00 3.64
C ALA A 28 3.73 -0.65 3.12
N GLU A 29 4.65 -1.60 3.12
CA GLU A 29 5.99 -1.45 2.53
C GLU A 29 5.94 -1.31 1.00
N ALA A 30 5.07 -2.07 0.32
CA ALA A 30 4.89 -1.93 -1.12
C ALA A 30 4.42 -0.53 -1.51
N PHE A 31 3.42 -0.01 -0.79
CA PHE A 31 2.97 1.38 -0.94
C PHE A 31 4.10 2.39 -0.75
N ARG A 32 4.89 2.26 0.33
CA ARG A 32 6.03 3.14 0.59
C ARG A 32 7.03 3.18 -0.56
N ARG A 33 7.32 2.03 -1.21
CA ARG A 33 8.21 1.99 -2.37
C ARG A 33 7.67 2.76 -3.57
N HIS A 34 6.37 2.62 -3.88
CA HIS A 34 5.75 3.37 -4.97
C HIS A 34 5.64 4.86 -4.64
N PHE A 35 5.29 5.24 -3.40
CA PHE A 35 5.31 6.62 -2.96
C PHE A 35 6.68 7.25 -3.09
N HIS A 36 7.75 6.56 -2.66
CA HIS A 36 9.10 7.12 -2.77
C HIS A 36 9.47 7.51 -4.20
N ARG A 37 9.08 6.69 -5.19
CA ARG A 37 9.28 7.02 -6.61
C ARG A 37 8.42 8.19 -7.05
N LEU A 38 7.13 8.18 -6.73
CA LEU A 38 6.21 9.27 -7.07
C LEU A 38 6.66 10.59 -6.45
N ASP A 39 7.01 10.61 -5.16
CA ASP A 39 7.48 11.78 -4.44
C ASP A 39 8.77 12.33 -5.05
N SER A 40 9.69 11.45 -5.46
CA SER A 40 10.91 11.86 -6.18
C SER A 40 10.58 12.57 -7.50
N LEU A 41 9.61 12.04 -8.25
CA LEU A 41 9.15 12.65 -9.50
C LEU A 41 8.35 13.93 -9.27
N VAL A 42 7.56 14.01 -8.19
CA VAL A 42 6.84 15.22 -7.77
C VAL A 42 7.82 16.35 -7.46
N LEU A 43 8.92 16.05 -6.76
CA LEU A 43 9.98 17.01 -6.45
C LEU A 43 10.75 17.44 -7.70
N ALA A 44 10.99 16.53 -8.64
CA ALA A 44 11.68 16.83 -9.89
C ALA A 44 10.81 17.58 -10.91
N SER A 45 9.47 17.44 -10.82
CA SER A 45 8.55 18.08 -11.75
C SER A 45 8.30 19.54 -11.41
N SER A 46 8.57 20.41 -12.37
CA SER A 46 8.24 21.84 -12.31
C SER A 46 6.78 22.15 -12.67
N THR A 47 6.02 21.16 -13.16
CA THR A 47 4.59 21.30 -13.46
C THR A 47 3.73 20.59 -12.41
N ASP A 48 2.41 20.70 -12.54
CA ASP A 48 1.48 19.93 -11.69
C ASP A 48 1.35 18.46 -12.14
N THR A 49 2.01 18.09 -13.23
CA THR A 49 1.93 16.75 -13.82
C THR A 49 3.19 15.96 -13.50
N VAL A 50 3.01 14.70 -13.11
CA VAL A 50 4.07 13.73 -12.90
C VAL A 50 4.05 12.76 -14.08
N LEU A 51 5.12 12.75 -14.88
CA LEU A 51 5.23 11.95 -16.10
C LEU A 51 5.99 10.64 -15.85
N ASN A 52 5.82 9.68 -16.76
CA ASN A 52 6.59 8.44 -16.85
C ASN A 52 6.51 7.53 -15.60
N CYS A 53 5.35 7.45 -14.97
CA CYS A 53 5.11 6.59 -13.79
C CYS A 53 3.94 5.58 -13.95
N PRO A 54 3.79 4.89 -15.11
CA PRO A 54 2.62 4.06 -15.37
C PRO A 54 2.45 2.92 -14.37
N GLN A 55 3.55 2.32 -13.90
CA GLN A 55 3.52 1.21 -12.93
C GLN A 55 3.03 1.68 -11.55
N GLU A 56 3.49 2.84 -11.11
CA GLU A 56 3.05 3.44 -9.86
C GLU A 56 1.57 3.80 -9.92
N ILE A 57 1.12 4.41 -11.03
CA ILE A 57 -0.29 4.75 -11.25
C ILE A 57 -1.17 3.49 -11.19
N GLU A 58 -0.82 2.45 -11.96
CA GLU A 58 -1.59 1.19 -11.97
C GLU A 58 -1.64 0.55 -10.58
N PHE A 59 -0.50 0.51 -9.88
CA PHE A 59 -0.44 -0.02 -8.52
C PHE A 59 -1.38 0.74 -7.58
N MET A 60 -1.31 2.07 -7.58
CA MET A 60 -2.11 2.90 -6.69
C MET A 60 -3.60 2.76 -6.99
N GLN A 61 -4.01 2.84 -8.25
CA GLN A 61 -5.43 2.70 -8.62
C GLN A 61 -5.97 1.33 -8.24
N LYS A 62 -5.21 0.25 -8.47
CA LYS A 62 -5.63 -1.12 -8.15
C LYS A 62 -5.81 -1.34 -6.65
N HIS A 63 -4.95 -0.78 -5.81
CA HIS A 63 -4.98 -1.01 -4.36
C HIS A 63 -5.87 -0.04 -3.60
N THR A 64 -6.05 1.18 -4.10
CA THR A 64 -6.86 2.22 -3.43
C THR A 64 -8.28 2.30 -3.97
N GLY A 65 -8.51 1.90 -5.22
CA GLY A 65 -9.74 2.17 -5.96
C GLY A 65 -9.89 3.63 -6.39
N LEU A 66 -8.94 4.51 -6.05
CA LEU A 66 -8.94 5.92 -6.43
C LEU A 66 -8.36 6.06 -7.84
N ILE A 67 -9.21 6.46 -8.78
CA ILE A 67 -8.83 6.64 -10.18
C ILE A 67 -8.05 7.96 -10.35
N SER A 68 -6.94 7.90 -11.08
CA SER A 68 -6.16 9.09 -11.44
C SER A 68 -7.00 10.03 -12.30
N THR A 69 -6.93 11.33 -12.04
CA THR A 69 -7.62 12.36 -12.84
C THR A 69 -6.93 12.63 -14.17
N ALA A 70 -5.74 12.08 -14.39
CA ALA A 70 -5.05 12.13 -15.66
C ALA A 70 -5.80 11.39 -16.79
N THR A 71 -5.64 11.90 -18.02
CA THR A 71 -6.17 11.28 -19.23
C THR A 71 -5.11 10.43 -19.90
N GLY A 72 -5.44 9.17 -20.21
CA GLY A 72 -4.52 8.21 -20.82
C GLY A 72 -4.73 8.03 -22.32
N GLY A 73 -3.75 7.41 -22.98
CA GLY A 73 -3.88 6.95 -24.36
C GLY A 73 -4.29 5.47 -24.42
N TRP A 74 -4.29 4.89 -25.62
CA TRP A 74 -4.59 3.46 -25.81
C TRP A 74 -3.68 2.52 -25.02
N ALA A 75 -2.46 2.96 -24.69
CA ALA A 75 -1.46 2.21 -23.94
C ALA A 75 -1.49 2.47 -22.42
N GLY A 76 -2.54 3.13 -21.92
CA GLY A 76 -2.74 3.41 -20.49
C GLY A 76 -2.35 4.83 -20.06
N LEU A 77 -2.28 5.02 -18.74
CA LEU A 77 -1.92 6.29 -18.10
C LEU A 77 -0.41 6.36 -17.89
N PHE A 78 0.23 7.30 -18.58
CA PHE A 78 1.67 7.58 -18.42
C PHE A 78 1.96 8.72 -17.45
N HIS A 79 0.92 9.37 -16.94
CA HIS A 79 1.04 10.50 -16.04
C HIS A 79 -0.10 10.55 -15.02
N CYS A 80 0.14 11.27 -13.94
CA CYS A 80 -0.87 11.67 -12.95
C CYS A 80 -0.63 13.13 -12.54
N TYR A 81 -1.61 13.75 -11.89
CA TYR A 81 -1.43 15.05 -11.26
C TYR A 81 -0.87 14.91 -9.85
N LYS A 82 -0.20 15.95 -9.34
CA LYS A 82 0.27 15.97 -7.95
C LYS A 82 -0.88 15.83 -6.94
N SER A 83 -2.08 16.28 -7.32
CA SER A 83 -3.31 16.07 -6.55
C SER A 83 -3.68 14.59 -6.41
N ASP A 84 -3.49 13.77 -7.45
CA ASP A 84 -3.73 12.32 -7.38
C ASP A 84 -2.76 11.65 -6.39
N VAL A 85 -1.48 12.05 -6.45
CA VAL A 85 -0.45 11.56 -5.51
C VAL A 85 -0.82 11.92 -4.07
N ARG A 86 -1.31 13.13 -3.83
CA ARG A 86 -1.79 13.55 -2.50
C ARG A 86 -2.97 12.72 -2.03
N ALA A 87 -3.95 12.46 -2.89
CA ALA A 87 -5.11 11.63 -2.54
C ALA A 87 -4.72 10.20 -2.15
N TRP A 88 -3.72 9.61 -2.82
CA TRP A 88 -3.19 8.30 -2.43
C TRP A 88 -2.44 8.33 -1.09
N HIS A 89 -1.67 9.38 -0.80
CA HIS A 89 -1.05 9.57 0.52
C HIS A 89 -2.08 9.68 1.64
N GLU A 90 -3.14 10.47 1.43
CA GLU A 90 -4.24 10.61 2.39
C GLU A 90 -4.94 9.26 2.63
N TRP A 91 -5.21 8.51 1.57
CA TRP A 91 -5.76 7.16 1.69
C TRP A 91 -4.86 6.24 2.50
N TYR A 92 -3.54 6.29 2.27
CA TYR A 92 -2.58 5.46 3.00
C TYR A 92 -2.53 5.81 4.49
N ALA A 93 -2.48 7.11 4.80
CA ALA A 93 -2.48 7.58 6.17
C ALA A 93 -3.76 7.18 6.91
N HIS A 94 -4.91 7.23 6.24
CA HIS A 94 -6.16 6.73 6.81
C HIS A 94 -6.13 5.21 7.04
N LYS A 95 -5.67 4.42 6.06
CA LYS A 95 -5.68 2.95 6.14
C LYS A 95 -4.67 2.38 7.14
N TYR A 96 -3.50 2.98 7.28
CA TYR A 96 -2.39 2.41 8.05
C TYR A 96 -1.94 3.23 9.25
N GLU A 97 -2.16 4.54 9.25
CA GLU A 97 -1.72 5.43 10.35
C GLU A 97 -2.87 5.85 11.27
N GLY A 98 -4.12 5.47 10.95
CA GLY A 98 -5.29 5.74 11.78
C GLY A 98 -5.67 7.22 11.86
N LYS A 99 -5.27 8.04 10.86
CA LYS A 99 -5.74 9.43 10.78
C LYS A 99 -7.23 9.44 10.44
N GLU A 100 -8.06 9.95 11.34
CA GLU A 100 -9.49 10.18 11.09
C GLU A 100 -9.66 11.17 9.93
N ARG A 101 -10.73 10.97 9.15
CA ARG A 101 -10.99 11.57 7.85
C ARG A 101 -11.73 12.90 7.98
#